data_AF-A0A5S3VTE2-F1
#
_entry.id   AF-A0A5S3VTE2-F1
#
_cell.length_a   1.000
_cell.length_b   1.000
_cell.length_c   1.000
_cell.angle_alpha   90.00
_cell.angle_beta   90.00
_cell.angle_gamma   90.00
#
_symmetry.space_group_name_H-M   'P 1'
#
loop_
_entity.id
_entity.type
_entity.pdbx_description
1 polymer ?
#
loop_
_entity_poly.entity_id
_entity_poly.type
_entity_poly.pdbx_seq_one_letter_code
_entity_poly.pdbx_strand_id
1 'polypeptide(L)'
;SLGSRISYELAFQLLDAGLPTPQKIFASASRAPHCISTKSHLHGLPHDEFIAELRDLNGTPKEILENKELMELLLPLLRADFKIADTYVAEQCALPITIHVFHGVDDEILNEHVIAWQELTAQP
;
A
#
# COMPACT_ATOMS: atom_id res chain seq x y z
N SER A 1 -3.53 1.53 -0.85
CA SER A 1 -2.29 1.78 -1.59
C SER A 1 -1.11 1.69 -0.63
N LEU A 2 0.13 1.81 -1.12
CA LEU A 2 1.34 1.88 -0.28
C LEU A 2 1.25 3.01 0.76
N GLY A 3 0.77 4.20 0.38
CA GLY A 3 0.67 5.35 1.30
C GLY A 3 -0.18 5.09 2.56
N SER A 4 -1.23 4.28 2.48
CA SER A 4 -2.04 3.92 3.66
C SER A 4 -1.28 3.05 4.65
N ARG A 5 -0.43 2.13 4.15
CA ARG A 5 0.42 1.28 4.98
C ARG A 5 1.55 2.07 5.62
N ILE A 6 2.17 2.98 4.86
CA ILE A 6 3.16 3.93 5.39
C ILE A 6 2.53 4.80 6.49
N SER A 7 1.31 5.29 6.29
CA SER A 7 0.62 6.12 7.29
C SER A 7 0.36 5.38 8.59
N TYR A 8 -0.04 4.10 8.51
CA TYR A 8 -0.20 3.23 9.68
C TYR A 8 1.14 2.99 10.38
N GLU A 9 2.17 2.57 9.64
CA GLU A 9 3.49 2.27 10.20
C GLU A 9 4.09 3.50 10.89
N LEU A 10 3.96 4.68 10.27
CA LEU A 10 4.40 5.92 10.87
C LEU A 10 3.68 6.21 12.20
N ALA A 11 2.36 6.01 12.26
CA ALA A 11 1.60 6.21 13.48
C ALA A 11 1.98 5.20 14.58
N PHE A 12 2.23 3.94 14.21
CA PHE A 12 2.74 2.91 15.11
C PHE A 12 4.11 3.32 15.68
N GLN A 13 5.06 3.72 14.82
CA GLN A 13 6.39 4.14 15.27
C GLN A 13 6.36 5.41 16.13
N LEU A 14 5.47 6.37 15.84
CA LEU A 14 5.29 7.55 16.69
C LEU A 14 4.79 7.16 18.08
N LEU A 15 3.83 6.22 18.16
CA LEU A 15 3.31 5.73 19.43
C LEU A 15 4.39 4.99 20.23
N ASP A 16 5.13 4.09 19.59
CA ASP A 16 6.22 3.32 20.23
C ASP A 16 7.34 4.25 20.76
N ALA A 17 7.67 5.29 19.99
CA ALA A 17 8.64 6.31 20.39
C ALA A 17 8.11 7.30 21.46
N GLY A 18 6.85 7.19 21.89
CA GLY A 18 6.24 8.13 22.83
C GLY A 18 6.06 9.55 22.28
N LEU A 19 5.99 9.69 20.95
CA LEU A 19 5.80 10.96 20.25
C LEU A 19 4.31 11.25 19.98
N PRO A 20 3.94 12.51 19.69
CA PRO A 20 2.57 12.84 19.32
C PRO A 20 2.08 12.04 18.10
N THR A 21 0.96 11.34 18.26
CA THR A 21 0.32 10.56 17.20
C THR A 21 -0.67 11.41 16.40
N PRO A 22 -0.97 11.04 15.14
CA PRO A 22 -2.05 11.69 14.39
C PRO A 22 -3.40 11.46 15.08
N GLN A 23 -4.31 12.43 14.98
CA GLN A 23 -5.66 12.26 15.53
C GLN A 23 -6.47 11.19 14.77
N LYS A 24 -6.24 11.09 13.45
CA LYS A 24 -6.95 10.19 12.55
C LYS A 24 -6.06 9.78 11.38
N ILE A 25 -6.31 8.60 10.83
CA ILE A 25 -5.74 8.14 9.56
C ILE A 25 -6.88 7.98 8.54
N PHE A 26 -6.59 8.33 7.29
CA PHE A 26 -7.44 8.06 6.15
C PHE A 26 -6.73 7.05 5.25
N ALA A 27 -7.17 5.78 5.30
CA ALA A 27 -6.66 4.72 4.46
C ALA A 27 -7.53 4.61 3.20
N SER A 28 -6.90 4.46 2.02
CA SER A 28 -7.62 4.40 0.75
C SER A 28 -7.05 3.32 -0.17
N ALA A 29 -7.94 2.57 -0.81
CA ALA A 29 -7.65 1.52 -1.79
C ALA A 29 -6.56 0.56 -1.29
N SER A 30 -6.62 0.15 -0.01
CA SER A 30 -5.58 -0.63 0.66
C SER A 30 -6.14 -1.81 1.42
N ARG A 31 -5.52 -2.99 1.26
CA ARG A 31 -5.59 -4.05 2.25
C ARG A 31 -5.06 -3.58 3.61
N ALA A 32 -5.55 -4.16 4.71
CA ALA A 32 -5.01 -3.91 6.03
C ALA A 32 -3.52 -4.31 6.09
N PRO A 33 -2.67 -3.51 6.76
CA PRO A 33 -1.22 -3.70 6.84
C PRO A 33 -0.74 -5.08 7.32
N HIS A 34 -1.49 -5.75 8.20
CA HIS A 34 -1.14 -7.06 8.76
C HIS A 34 -1.64 -8.24 7.91
N CYS A 35 -2.51 -8.01 6.92
CA CYS A 35 -2.90 -9.07 5.98
C CYS A 35 -1.69 -9.46 5.12
N ILE A 36 -1.73 -10.63 4.48
CA ILE A 36 -0.69 -11.04 3.53
C ILE A 36 -1.19 -10.75 2.11
N SER A 37 -0.30 -10.30 1.22
CA SER A 37 -0.66 -10.13 -0.20
C SER A 37 -0.90 -11.49 -0.84
N THR A 38 -2.02 -11.66 -1.53
CA THR A 38 -2.30 -12.84 -2.35
C THR A 38 -1.86 -12.67 -3.81
N LYS A 39 -1.42 -11.46 -4.19
CA LYS A 39 -0.95 -11.16 -5.55
C LYS A 39 0.50 -11.61 -5.76
N SER A 40 0.83 -11.93 -7.01
CA SER A 40 2.18 -12.21 -7.50
C SER A 40 3.17 -11.10 -7.11
N HIS A 41 4.42 -11.48 -6.81
CA HIS A 41 5.51 -10.55 -6.48
C HIS A 41 5.96 -9.74 -7.70
N LEU A 42 5.22 -8.68 -8.03
CA LEU A 42 5.42 -7.80 -9.17
C LEU A 42 6.86 -7.27 -9.24
N HIS A 43 7.40 -6.84 -8.10
CA HIS A 43 8.74 -6.28 -8.01
C HIS A 43 9.87 -7.22 -8.49
N GLY A 44 9.64 -8.53 -8.47
CA GLY A 44 10.59 -9.56 -8.86
C GLY A 44 10.52 -9.96 -10.34
N LEU A 45 9.52 -9.47 -11.09
CA LEU A 45 9.34 -9.84 -12.50
C LEU A 45 10.48 -9.33 -13.39
N PRO A 46 10.82 -10.03 -14.48
CA PRO A 46 11.68 -9.51 -15.53
C PRO A 46 11.23 -8.14 -16.05
N HIS A 47 12.12 -7.40 -16.71
CA HIS A 47 11.84 -6.03 -17.14
C HIS A 47 10.55 -5.90 -17.96
N ASP A 48 10.43 -6.65 -19.05
CA ASP A 48 9.28 -6.55 -19.96
C ASP A 48 7.97 -7.00 -19.31
N GLU A 49 8.03 -8.04 -18.47
CA GLU A 49 6.87 -8.54 -17.71
C GLU A 49 6.39 -7.51 -16.68
N PHE A 50 7.32 -6.85 -15.97
CA PHE A 50 6.98 -5.77 -15.05
C PHE A 50 6.33 -4.59 -15.75
N ILE A 51 6.84 -4.20 -16.93
CA ILE A 51 6.24 -3.12 -17.74
C ILE A 51 4.83 -3.50 -18.21
N ALA A 52 4.60 -4.77 -18.57
CA ALA A 52 3.28 -5.25 -18.94
C ALA A 52 2.30 -5.14 -17.77
N GLU A 53 2.68 -5.59 -16.58
CA GLU A 53 1.85 -5.48 -15.37
C GLU A 53 1.56 -4.02 -14.98
N LEU A 54 2.54 -3.12 -15.09
CA LEU A 54 2.32 -1.68 -14.84
C LEU A 54 1.25 -1.08 -15.77
N ARG A 55 1.15 -1.60 -17.00
CA ARG A 55 0.13 -1.18 -17.97
C ARG A 55 -1.25 -1.64 -17.54
N ASP A 56 -1.36 -2.84 -17.00
CA ASP A 56 -2.64 -3.43 -16.57
C ASP A 56 -3.16 -2.81 -15.27
N LEU A 57 -2.25 -2.39 -14.38
CA LEU A 57 -2.59 -1.74 -13.11
C LEU A 57 -3.20 -0.33 -13.28
N ASN A 58 -3.23 0.25 -14.49
CA ASN A 58 -3.79 1.56 -14.81
C ASN A 58 -3.32 2.74 -13.91
N GLY A 59 -2.23 2.56 -13.17
CA GLY A 59 -1.68 3.55 -12.24
C GLY A 59 -0.59 4.44 -12.85
N THR A 60 -0.04 4.04 -14.00
CA THR A 60 0.99 4.80 -14.72
C THR A 60 0.41 5.29 -16.05
N PRO A 61 0.40 6.61 -16.33
CA PRO A 61 -0.06 7.15 -17.59
C PRO A 61 0.64 6.52 -18.79
N LYS A 62 -0.11 6.31 -19.88
CA LYS A 62 0.39 5.67 -21.10
C LYS A 62 1.60 6.43 -21.68
N GLU A 63 1.57 7.75 -21.62
CA GLU A 63 2.63 8.63 -22.10
C GLU A 63 3.94 8.41 -21.35
N ILE A 64 3.86 8.05 -20.06
CA ILE A 64 5.02 7.69 -19.25
C ILE A 64 5.52 6.30 -19.66
N LEU A 65 4.63 5.32 -19.78
CA LEU A 65 4.98 3.95 -20.19
C LEU A 65 5.63 3.87 -21.57
N GLU A 66 5.27 4.78 -22.49
CA GLU A 66 5.84 4.87 -23.84
C GLU A 66 7.16 5.65 -23.90
N ASN A 67 7.50 6.42 -22.84
CA ASN A 67 8.75 7.16 -22.75
C ASN A 67 9.84 6.32 -22.06
N LYS A 68 10.75 5.76 -22.88
CA LYS A 68 11.85 4.89 -22.39
C LYS A 68 12.75 5.57 -21.36
N GLU A 69 13.18 6.80 -21.60
CA GLU A 69 14.12 7.52 -20.71
C GLU A 69 13.47 7.79 -19.35
N LEU A 70 12.20 8.20 -19.35
CA LEU A 70 11.44 8.40 -18.11
C LEU A 70 11.20 7.08 -17.37
N MET A 71 10.87 6.00 -18.10
CA MET A 71 10.71 4.69 -17.50
C MET A 71 12.00 4.15 -16.91
N GLU A 72 13.15 4.33 -17.56
CA GLU A 72 14.45 3.94 -17.02
C GLU A 72 14.74 4.64 -15.68
N LEU A 73 14.36 5.91 -15.56
CA LEU A 73 14.49 6.67 -14.30
C LEU A 73 13.53 6.19 -13.21
N LEU A 74 12.27 5.90 -13.56
CA LEU A 74 11.22 5.55 -12.60
C LEU A 74 11.25 4.08 -12.17
N LEU A 75 11.76 3.18 -13.02
CA LEU A 75 11.69 1.74 -12.79
C LEU A 75 12.35 1.27 -11.49
N PRO A 76 13.52 1.79 -11.06
CA PRO A 76 14.08 1.44 -9.75
C PRO A 76 13.18 1.85 -8.59
N LEU A 77 12.57 3.04 -8.67
CA LEU A 77 11.65 3.56 -7.65
C LEU A 77 10.36 2.73 -7.58
N LEU A 78 9.74 2.49 -8.74
CA LEU A 78 8.53 1.67 -8.82
C LEU A 78 8.79 0.26 -8.26
N ARG A 79 9.90 -0.38 -8.63
CA ARG A 79 10.24 -1.70 -8.08
C ARG A 79 10.45 -1.68 -6.57
N ALA A 80 11.05 -0.63 -6.02
CA ALA A 80 11.19 -0.49 -4.57
C ALA A 80 9.82 -0.35 -3.90
N ASP A 81 8.92 0.47 -4.46
CA ASP A 81 7.57 0.66 -3.94
C ASP A 81 6.74 -0.62 -4.00
N PHE A 82 6.78 -1.35 -5.12
CA PHE A 82 6.12 -2.65 -5.25
C PHE A 82 6.71 -3.69 -4.30
N LYS A 83 8.03 -3.68 -4.07
CA LYS A 83 8.66 -4.58 -3.12
C LYS A 83 8.10 -4.35 -1.72
N ILE A 84 8.06 -3.10 -1.25
CA ILE A 84 7.47 -2.78 0.05
C ILE A 84 5.99 -3.18 0.06
N ALA A 85 5.25 -2.86 -1.00
CA ALA A 85 3.83 -3.22 -1.11
C ALA A 85 3.58 -4.74 -1.03
N ASP A 86 4.48 -5.55 -1.56
CA ASP A 86 4.31 -7.00 -1.59
C ASP A 86 4.76 -7.63 -0.28
N THR A 87 5.90 -7.19 0.28
CA THR A 87 6.57 -7.89 1.37
C THR A 87 6.29 -7.32 2.76
N TYR A 88 5.83 -6.08 2.86
CA TYR A 88 5.54 -5.49 4.17
C TYR A 88 4.27 -6.11 4.77
N VAL A 89 4.43 -6.60 6.00
CA VAL A 89 3.37 -7.09 6.87
C VAL A 89 3.60 -6.44 8.23
N ALA A 90 2.62 -5.66 8.67
CA ALA A 90 2.69 -4.98 9.95
C ALA A 90 2.47 -5.94 11.12
N GLU A 91 2.98 -5.54 12.29
CA GLU A 91 2.51 -6.11 13.54
C GLU A 91 1.04 -5.73 13.76
N GLN A 92 0.25 -6.70 14.20
CA GLN A 92 -1.16 -6.48 14.53
C GLN A 92 -1.27 -5.79 15.90
N CYS A 93 -1.35 -4.46 15.86
CA CYS A 93 -1.47 -3.61 17.04
C CYS A 93 -2.65 -2.65 16.87
N ALA A 94 -3.55 -2.61 17.85
CA ALA A 94 -4.66 -1.65 17.85
C ALA A 94 -4.16 -0.28 18.29
N LEU A 95 -4.02 0.65 17.36
CA LEU A 95 -3.60 2.01 17.67
C LEU A 95 -4.76 2.81 18.30
N PRO A 96 -4.49 3.72 19.25
CA PRO A 96 -5.53 4.53 19.89
C PRO A 96 -5.98 5.72 19.01
N ILE A 97 -6.21 5.49 17.71
CA ILE A 97 -6.57 6.50 16.70
C ILE A 97 -7.71 6.00 15.82
N THR A 98 -8.62 6.87 15.39
CA THR A 98 -9.66 6.48 14.41
C THR A 98 -9.03 6.29 13.03
N ILE A 99 -9.42 5.22 12.34
CA ILE A 99 -8.99 4.93 10.97
C ILE A 99 -10.23 4.94 10.07
N HIS A 100 -10.29 5.92 9.15
CA HIS A 100 -11.31 5.95 8.11
C HIS A 100 -10.80 5.21 6.88
N VAL A 101 -11.56 4.21 6.42
CA VAL A 101 -11.18 3.36 5.28
C VAL A 101 -12.08 3.66 4.09
N PHE A 102 -11.47 3.94 2.94
CA PHE A 102 -12.14 4.18 1.67
C PHE A 102 -11.71 3.10 0.67
N HIS A 103 -12.67 2.40 0.07
CA HIS A 103 -12.38 1.45 -1.00
C HIS A 103 -13.36 1.67 -2.16
N GLY A 104 -12.87 1.48 -3.39
CA GLY A 104 -13.69 1.48 -4.58
C GLY A 104 -14.45 0.16 -4.73
N VAL A 105 -15.70 0.22 -5.22
CA VAL A 105 -16.52 -0.97 -5.49
C VAL A 105 -15.83 -1.92 -6.48
N ASP A 106 -15.06 -1.35 -7.40
CA ASP A 106 -14.33 -2.08 -8.45
C ASP A 106 -12.84 -2.33 -8.08
N ASP A 107 -12.41 -2.04 -6.84
CA ASP A 107 -11.05 -2.36 -6.41
C ASP A 107 -10.87 -3.88 -6.30
N GLU A 108 -9.77 -4.39 -6.83
CA GLU A 108 -9.37 -5.81 -6.71
C GLU A 108 -8.79 -6.16 -5.33
N ILE A 109 -9.39 -5.67 -4.26
CA ILE A 109 -9.01 -5.94 -2.88
C ILE A 109 -10.14 -6.75 -2.25
N LEU A 110 -9.80 -7.91 -1.66
CA LEU A 110 -10.79 -8.73 -0.97
C LEU A 110 -11.47 -7.93 0.14
N ASN A 111 -12.80 -7.98 0.21
CA ASN A 111 -13.58 -7.26 1.23
C ASN A 111 -13.12 -7.58 2.65
N GLU A 112 -12.74 -8.83 2.93
CA GLU A 112 -12.19 -9.25 4.23
C GLU A 112 -10.90 -8.48 4.60
N HIS A 113 -10.04 -8.21 3.62
CA HIS A 113 -8.81 -7.43 3.84
C HIS A 113 -9.08 -5.93 4.05
N VAL A 114 -10.19 -5.41 3.54
CA VAL A 114 -10.64 -4.04 3.82
C VAL A 114 -11.22 -3.97 5.23
N ILE A 115 -12.08 -4.92 5.59
CA ILE A 115 -12.72 -5.01 6.91
C ILE A 115 -11.67 -5.20 8.02
N ALA A 116 -10.62 -5.98 7.77
CA ALA A 116 -9.54 -6.24 8.72
C ALA A 116 -8.85 -4.97 9.28
N TRP A 117 -8.97 -3.80 8.61
CA TRP A 117 -8.49 -2.53 9.17
C TRP A 117 -9.09 -2.20 10.54
N GLN A 118 -10.29 -2.70 10.86
CA GLN A 118 -10.92 -2.53 12.17
C GLN A 118 -10.09 -3.12 13.31
N GLU A 119 -9.22 -4.10 13.03
CA GLU A 119 -8.36 -4.77 14.02
C GLU A 119 -7.13 -3.92 14.39
N LEU A 120 -6.87 -2.83 13.65
CA LEU A 120 -5.72 -1.95 13.81
C LEU A 120 -6.05 -0.64 14.54
N THR A 121 -7.29 -0.51 15.03
CA THR A 121 -7.74 0.65 15.79
C THR A 121 -8.46 0.21 17.06
N ALA A 122 -8.23 0.95 18.14
CA ALA A 122 -9.00 0.85 19.39
C ALA A 122 -10.16 1.86 19.44
N GLN A 123 -10.41 2.59 18.36
CA GLN A 123 -11.44 3.62 18.25
C GLN A 123 -12.48 3.23 17.18
N PRO A 124 -13.71 3.78 17.26
CA PRO A 124 -14.71 3.62 16.20
C PRO A 124 -14.27 4.23 14.86
#